data_AF-A0A965G1K8-F1
#
_entry.id   AF-A0A965G1K8-F1
#
_cell.length_a   1.000
_cell.length_b   1.000
_cell.length_c   1.000
_cell.angle_alpha   90.00
_cell.angle_beta   90.00
_cell.angle_gamma   90.00
#
_symmetry.space_group_name_H-M   'P 1'
#
loop_
_entity.id
_entity.type
_entity.pdbx_description
1 polymer ?
#
loop_
_entity_poly.entity_id
_entity_poly.type
_entity_poly.pdbx_seq_one_letter_code
_entity_poly.pdbx_strand_id
1 'polypeptide(L)'
;MSLLRAGDYKLIQKFAGPTFELYNVKKDPSEEHDLAKSDPAKVEELKKLLLAWQKDTGAFLADKKNEAYDPNAKEQRGGGKGGQGGGKKKK
;
A
#
# COMPACT_ATOMS: atom_id res chain seq x y z
N MET A 1 0.34 -0.10 -1.08
CA MET A 1 1.48 -0.97 -1.40
C MET A 1 1.03 -1.91 -2.52
N SER A 2 1.94 -2.26 -3.43
CA SER A 2 1.69 -3.25 -4.50
C SER A 2 2.68 -4.41 -4.38
N LEU A 3 2.32 -5.57 -4.94
CA LEU A 3 3.11 -6.79 -4.84
C LEU A 3 3.07 -7.59 -6.15
N LEU A 4 4.21 -8.15 -6.55
CA LEU A 4 4.30 -9.11 -7.65
C LEU A 4 5.11 -10.33 -7.21
N ARG A 5 4.60 -11.53 -7.49
CA ARG A 5 5.37 -12.78 -7.39
C ARG A 5 5.57 -13.36 -8.78
N ALA A 6 6.82 -13.63 -9.15
CA ALA A 6 7.15 -14.34 -10.37
C ALA A 6 8.17 -15.44 -10.06
N GLY A 7 7.72 -16.69 -10.16
CA GLY A 7 8.51 -17.87 -9.80
C GLY A 7 8.97 -17.82 -8.34
N ASP A 8 10.28 -17.91 -8.15
CA ASP A 8 10.96 -17.97 -6.85
C ASP A 8 11.12 -16.60 -6.18
N TYR A 9 10.76 -15.50 -6.87
CA TYR A 9 10.97 -14.14 -6.40
C TYR A 9 9.67 -13.39 -6.14
N LYS A 10 9.71 -12.50 -5.15
CA LYS A 10 8.63 -11.62 -4.75
C LYS A 10 9.16 -10.19 -4.67
N LEU A 11 8.55 -9.29 -5.43
CA LEU A 11 8.82 -7.85 -5.40
C LEU A 11 7.68 -7.13 -4.67
N ILE A 12 8.06 -6.26 -3.75
CA ILE A 12 7.14 -5.40 -2.99
C ILE A 12 7.41 -3.95 -3.36
N GLN A 13 6.36 -3.20 -3.72
CA GLN A 13 6.41 -1.76 -3.93
C GLN A 13 5.74 -1.04 -2.76
N LYS A 14 6.53 -0.34 -1.94
CA LYS A 14 6.02 0.51 -0.85
C LYS A 14 5.80 1.93 -1.36
N PHE A 15 4.68 2.54 -0.96
CA PHE A 15 4.36 3.94 -1.28
C PHE A 15 4.82 4.92 -0.19
N ALA A 16 5.17 4.41 0.98
CA ALA A 16 5.77 5.16 2.09
C ALA A 16 7.08 4.47 2.49
N GLY A 17 8.21 5.14 2.29
CA GLY A 17 9.54 4.61 2.61
C GLY A 17 10.32 4.06 1.40
N PRO A 18 11.23 3.07 1.58
CA PRO A 18 12.05 2.52 0.50
C PRO A 18 11.16 1.91 -0.59
N THR A 19 11.36 2.34 -1.83
CA THR A 19 10.40 2.14 -2.93
C THR A 19 10.17 0.66 -3.28
N PHE A 20 11.21 -0.17 -3.19
CA PHE A 20 11.15 -1.57 -3.57
C PHE A 20 11.90 -2.47 -2.58
N GLU A 21 11.33 -3.63 -2.30
CA GLU A 21 11.96 -4.74 -1.58
C GLU A 21 11.85 -6.00 -2.42
N LEU A 22 12.88 -6.85 -2.36
CA LEU A 22 12.97 -8.06 -3.16
C LEU A 22 13.33 -9.25 -2.29
N TYR A 23 12.54 -10.31 -2.36
CA TYR A 23 12.78 -11.54 -1.61
C TYR A 23 12.82 -12.75 -2.54
N ASN A 24 13.70 -13.69 -2.25
CA ASN A 24 13.69 -15.02 -2.87
C ASN A 24 12.93 -15.98 -1.95
N VAL A 25 11.62 -16.07 -2.14
CA VAL A 25 10.71 -16.86 -1.29
C VAL A 25 10.98 -18.37 -1.31
N LYS A 26 11.77 -18.87 -2.26
CA LYS A 26 12.20 -20.28 -2.26
C LYS A 26 13.37 -20.53 -1.31
N LYS A 27 14.31 -19.60 -1.23
CA LYS A 27 15.50 -19.70 -0.35
C LYS A 27 15.27 -19.09 1.02
N ASP A 28 14.40 -18.09 1.08
CA ASP A 28 14.07 -17.31 2.26
C ASP A 28 12.53 -17.20 2.38
N PRO A 29 11.85 -18.28 2.81
CA PRO A 29 10.40 -18.29 2.96
C PRO A 29 9.92 -17.38 4.09
N SER A 30 10.80 -17.02 5.03
CA SER A 30 10.53 -16.08 6.12
C SER A 30 10.64 -14.61 5.69
N GLU A 31 11.17 -14.34 4.48
CA GLU A 31 11.37 -12.99 3.93
C GLU A 31 12.25 -12.10 4.83
N GLU A 32 13.27 -12.69 5.45
CA GLU A 32 14.17 -11.99 6.37
C GLU A 32 15.27 -11.19 5.66
N HIS A 33 15.56 -11.52 4.40
CA HIS A 33 16.67 -10.96 3.64
C HIS A 33 16.21 -10.17 2.41
N ASP A 34 16.21 -8.84 2.52
CA ASP A 34 15.96 -7.96 1.38
C ASP A 34 17.16 -7.96 0.41
N LEU A 35 16.91 -8.45 -0.80
CA LEU A 35 17.87 -8.54 -1.89
C LEU A 35 17.81 -7.32 -2.82
N ALA A 36 16.95 -6.32 -2.58
CA ALA A 36 16.74 -5.22 -3.53
C ALA A 36 18.02 -4.42 -3.83
N LYS A 37 18.91 -4.28 -2.85
CA LYS A 37 20.22 -3.63 -3.02
C LYS A 37 21.28 -4.55 -3.64
N SER A 38 21.17 -5.85 -3.39
CA SER A 38 22.16 -6.85 -3.79
C SER A 38 21.91 -7.38 -5.21
N ASP A 39 20.67 -7.32 -5.69
CA ASP A 39 20.26 -7.78 -7.03
C ASP A 39 19.35 -6.75 -7.73
N PRO A 40 19.89 -5.58 -8.11
CA PRO A 40 19.11 -4.54 -8.78
C PRO A 40 18.61 -4.97 -10.17
N ALA A 41 19.30 -5.92 -10.81
CA ALA A 41 18.88 -6.46 -12.10
C ALA A 41 17.54 -7.19 -11.98
N LYS A 42 17.38 -8.03 -10.94
CA LYS A 42 16.12 -8.73 -10.67
C LYS A 42 14.99 -7.79 -10.25
N VAL A 43 15.31 -6.72 -9.50
CA VAL A 43 14.34 -5.67 -9.17
C VAL A 43 13.79 -5.02 -10.44
N GLU A 44 14.65 -4.62 -11.37
CA GLU A 44 14.22 -3.96 -12.60
C GLU A 44 13.41 -4.89 -13.52
N GLU A 45 13.74 -6.18 -13.58
CA GLU A 45 12.95 -7.19 -14.30
C GLU A 45 11.51 -7.28 -13.74
N LEU A 46 11.38 -7.49 -12.44
CA LEU A 46 10.08 -7.64 -11.77
C LEU A 46 9.29 -6.33 -11.76
N LYS A 47 9.97 -5.19 -11.66
CA LYS A 47 9.35 -3.87 -11.72
C LYS A 47 8.71 -3.62 -13.08
N LYS A 48 9.36 -4.00 -14.18
CA LYS A 48 8.76 -3.89 -15.53
C LYS A 48 7.47 -4.71 -15.64
N LEU A 49 7.49 -5.94 -15.10
CA LEU A 49 6.31 -6.80 -15.07
C LEU A 49 5.19 -6.18 -14.21
N LEU A 50 5.52 -5.62 -13.05
CA LEU A 50 4.57 -4.96 -12.17
C LEU A 50 3.93 -3.74 -12.84
N LEU A 51 4.74 -2.89 -13.48
CA LEU A 51 4.25 -1.70 -14.18
C LEU A 51 3.38 -2.08 -15.39
N ALA A 52 3.75 -3.12 -16.14
CA ALA A 52 2.94 -3.63 -17.24
C ALA A 52 1.58 -4.12 -16.74
N TRP A 53 1.56 -4.87 -15.65
CA TRP A 53 0.32 -5.35 -15.03
C TRP A 53 -0.54 -4.20 -14.48
N GLN A 54 0.06 -3.20 -13.82
CA GLN A 54 -0.66 -2.02 -13.33
C GLN A 54 -1.32 -1.24 -14.48
N LYS A 55 -0.61 -1.09 -15.60
CA LYS A 55 -1.14 -0.43 -16.81
C LYS A 55 -2.29 -1.21 -17.43
N ASP A 56 -2.13 -2.53 -17.55
CA ASP A 56 -3.13 -3.42 -18.16
C ASP A 56 -4.43 -3.46 -17.34
N THR A 57 -4.31 -3.53 -16.01
CA THR A 57 -5.46 -3.60 -15.10
C THR A 57 -6.09 -2.26 -14.78
N GLY A 58 -5.46 -1.14 -15.16
CA GLY A 58 -5.89 0.20 -14.74
C GLY A 58 -5.82 0.41 -13.23
N ALA A 59 -4.84 -0.22 -12.57
CA ALA A 59 -4.71 -0.18 -11.12
C ALA A 59 -4.59 1.27 -10.61
N PHE A 60 -5.44 1.64 -9.64
CA PHE A 60 -5.36 2.93 -8.99
C PHE A 60 -4.10 2.98 -8.11
N LEU A 61 -3.12 3.80 -8.52
CA LEU A 61 -1.93 4.07 -7.73
C LEU A 61 -2.21 5.29 -6.86
N ALA A 62 -2.09 5.13 -5.54
CA ALA A 62 -2.06 6.26 -4.61
C ALA A 62 -0.65 6.86 -4.59
N ASP A 63 -0.20 7.39 -5.73
CA ASP A 63 1.14 7.99 -5.90
C ASP A 63 1.22 9.42 -5.35
N LYS A 64 0.08 10.09 -5.18
CA LYS A 64 0.02 11.45 -4.66
C LYS A 64 0.11 11.46 -3.13
N LYS A 65 1.07 12.24 -2.60
CA LYS A 65 1.12 12.59 -1.18
C LYS A 65 -0.16 13.33 -0.81
N ASN A 66 -0.81 12.91 0.27
CA ASN A 66 -1.90 13.69 0.85
C ASN A 66 -1.30 14.96 1.48
N GLU A 67 -1.50 16.11 0.84
CA GLU A 67 -1.03 17.42 1.33
C GLU A 67 -1.73 17.85 2.63
N ALA A 68 -2.93 17.32 2.90
CA ALA A 68 -3.66 17.53 4.13
C ALA A 68 -3.28 16.55 5.26
N TYR A 69 -2.19 15.79 5.10
CA TYR A 69 -1.68 14.90 6.14
C TYR A 69 -1.03 15.72 7.26
N ASP A 70 -1.76 15.92 8.35
CA ASP A 70 -1.22 16.45 9.61
C ASP A 70 -0.87 15.28 10.54
N PRO A 71 0.42 15.06 10.87
CA PRO A 71 0.86 13.99 11.76
C PRO A 71 0.36 14.15 13.21
N ASN A 72 -0.13 15.34 13.59
CA ASN A 72 -0.73 15.63 14.89
C ASN A 72 -2.26 15.65 14.86
N ALA A 73 -2.88 15.31 13.73
CA ALA A 73 -4.33 15.23 13.62
C ALA A 73 -4.86 14.25 14.68
N LYS A 74 -5.68 14.75 15.60
CA LYS A 74 -6.38 13.88 16.55
C LYS A 74 -7.48 13.16 15.80
N GLU A 75 -7.43 11.83 15.80
CA GLU A 75 -8.51 10.99 15.27
C GLU A 75 -9.83 11.36 15.95
N GLN A 76 -10.69 12.10 15.24
CA GLN A 76 -12.08 12.28 15.67
C GLN A 76 -12.79 10.96 15.40
N ARG A 77 -12.72 10.03 16.35
CA ARG A 77 -13.65 8.90 16.42
C ARG A 77 -15.06 9.49 16.40
N GLY A 78 -15.83 9.14 15.37
CA GLY A 78 -17.14 9.73 15.12
C GLY A 78 -18.00 9.73 16.38
N GLY A 79 -18.26 10.93 16.90
CA GLY A 79 -19.38 11.15 17.81
C GLY A 79 -20.65 10.85 17.02
N GLY A 80 -21.31 9.74 17.34
CA GLY A 80 -22.59 9.38 16.74
C GLY A 80 -23.58 10.53 16.89
N LYS A 81 -23.86 11.23 15.79
CA LYS A 81 -25.05 12.09 15.69
C LYS A 81 -26.25 11.17 15.52
N GLY A 82 -26.84 10.78 16.65
CA GLY A 82 -28.18 10.22 16.69
C GLY A 82 -29.21 11.27 16.28
N GLY A 83 -29.87 11.02 15.15
CA GLY A 83 -31.21 11.43 14.74
C GLY A 83 -31.81 12.73 15.27
N GLN A 84 -32.03 13.66 14.34
CA GLN A 84 -33.06 14.70 14.44
C GLN A 84 -34.44 14.06 14.23
N GLY A 85 -35.36 14.23 15.20
CA GLY A 85 -36.76 13.85 15.07
C GLY A 85 -37.62 14.57 16.12
N GLY A 86 -38.25 15.68 15.72
CA GLY A 86 -39.09 16.49 16.59
C GLY A 86 -40.48 15.88 16.86
N GLY A 87 -41.14 16.34 17.94
CA GLY A 87 -42.56 16.05 18.16
C GLY A 87 -43.13 16.36 19.55
N LYS A 88 -43.48 17.63 19.78
CA LYS A 88 -44.65 18.17 20.52
C LYS A 88 -45.13 17.56 21.89
N LYS A 89 -45.06 18.44 22.90
CA LYS A 89 -46.12 18.95 23.82
C LYS A 89 -46.97 18.00 24.72
N LYS A 90 -46.91 18.34 26.02
CA LYS A 90 -48.01 18.54 27.02
C LYS A 90 -49.03 17.41 27.24
N LYS A 91 -49.08 16.89 28.46
CA LYS A 91 -50.10 17.26 29.48
C LYS A 91 -49.69 16.75 30.86
#